data_AF-A0A948BCF4-F1
#
_entry.id   AF-A0A948BCF4-F1
#
_cell.length_a   1.000
_cell.length_b   1.000
_cell.length_c   1.000
_cell.angle_alpha   90.00
_cell.angle_beta   90.00
_cell.angle_gamma   90.00
#
_symmetry.space_group_name_H-M   'P 1'
#
loop_
_entity.id
_entity.type
_entity.pdbx_description
1 polymer ?
#
loop_
_entity_poly.entity_id
_entity_poly.type
_entity_poly.pdbx_seq_one_letter_code
_entity_poly.pdbx_strand_id
1 'polypeptide(L)'
;ILLKPGKLTEEEMSTMKTHVHHGVDIVGHYGWLKDAADVVRYHHEKFDGSGYEAGLKGHDIPINARIFAVADVFDALTSRRPYKEPFDLETAMRIMMGSRGSHFDPMLIDAFADIAGSLYGEISGADDKHLEDRLDGLIDRYFSTDLQASVPG
;
A
#
# COMPACT_ATOMS: atom_id res chain seq x y z
N ILE A 1 -0.85 -4.41 20.35
CA ILE A 1 -1.05 -3.10 19.69
C ILE A 1 -1.87 -3.23 18.41
N LEU A 2 -1.49 -4.13 17.48
CA LEU A 2 -2.16 -4.32 16.18
C LEU A 2 -3.68 -4.62 16.24
N LEU A 3 -4.15 -5.28 17.30
CA LEU A 3 -5.56 -5.66 17.46
C LEU A 3 -6.32 -4.80 18.48
N LYS A 4 -5.86 -3.58 18.76
CA LYS A 4 -6.46 -2.74 19.80
C LYS A 4 -7.79 -2.10 19.31
N PRO A 5 -8.89 -2.22 20.08
CA PRO A 5 -10.19 -1.56 19.83
C PRO A 5 -10.19 -0.06 20.14
N GLY A 6 -9.34 0.71 19.46
CA GLY A 6 -9.34 2.15 19.62
C GLY A 6 -8.04 2.83 19.24
N LYS A 7 -7.97 4.13 19.56
CA LYS A 7 -6.77 4.94 19.32
C LYS A 7 -5.60 4.41 20.16
N LEU A 8 -4.42 4.42 19.54
CA LEU A 8 -3.17 4.14 20.22
C LEU A 8 -2.77 5.33 21.08
N THR A 9 -2.19 5.07 22.25
CA THR A 9 -1.44 6.08 23.02
C THR A 9 -0.17 6.47 22.27
N GLU A 10 0.51 7.54 22.67
CA GLU A 10 1.78 7.94 22.06
C GLU A 10 2.86 6.84 22.20
N GLU A 11 2.91 6.16 23.34
CA GLU A 11 3.82 5.04 23.59
C GLU A 11 3.50 3.82 22.71
N GLU A 12 2.21 3.49 22.58
CA GLU A 12 1.76 2.42 21.68
C GLU A 12 2.00 2.77 20.22
N MET A 13 1.87 4.04 19.84
CA MET A 13 2.17 4.52 18.50
C MET A 13 3.67 4.43 18.20
N SER A 14 4.52 4.81 19.16
CA SER A 14 5.99 4.64 19.07
C SER A 14 6.35 3.17 18.84
N THR A 15 5.74 2.27 19.62
CA THR A 15 5.94 0.83 19.46
C THR A 15 5.36 0.30 18.14
N MET A 16 4.22 0.83 17.67
CA MET A 16 3.65 0.43 16.38
C MET A 16 4.59 0.79 15.22
N LYS A 17 5.22 1.97 15.26
CA LYS A 17 6.11 2.41 14.19
C LYS A 17 7.32 1.51 13.98
N THR A 18 7.75 0.75 15.01
CA THR A 18 8.89 -0.17 14.88
C THR A 18 8.66 -1.30 13.86
N HIS A 19 7.42 -1.57 13.43
CA HIS A 19 7.15 -2.54 12.36
C HIS A 19 7.86 -2.18 11.04
N VAL A 20 8.08 -0.89 10.78
CA VAL A 20 8.84 -0.43 9.61
C VAL A 20 10.27 -0.95 9.69
N HIS A 21 10.94 -0.71 10.82
CA HIS A 21 12.30 -1.20 11.06
C HIS A 21 12.39 -2.73 11.01
N HIS A 22 11.51 -3.44 11.72
CA HIS A 22 11.50 -4.90 11.71
C HIS A 22 11.23 -5.47 10.31
N GLY A 23 10.32 -4.85 9.54
CA GLY A 23 10.04 -5.25 8.17
C GLY A 23 11.25 -5.05 7.27
N VAL A 24 11.93 -3.90 7.37
CA VAL A 24 13.18 -3.61 6.63
C VAL A 24 14.27 -4.61 6.98
N ASP A 25 14.44 -4.96 8.26
CA ASP A 25 15.43 -5.96 8.68
C ASP A 25 15.15 -7.32 8.03
N ILE A 26 13.89 -7.76 8.01
CA ILE A 26 13.48 -9.05 7.41
C ILE A 26 13.80 -9.08 5.90
N VAL A 27 13.40 -8.05 5.16
CA VAL A 27 13.57 -8.03 3.69
C VAL A 27 14.97 -7.63 3.25
N GLY A 28 15.70 -6.87 4.08
CA GLY A 28 17.02 -6.32 3.77
C GLY A 28 18.12 -7.37 3.61
N HIS A 29 17.88 -8.59 4.08
CA HIS A 29 18.78 -9.73 3.86
C HIS A 29 18.74 -10.29 2.44
N TYR A 30 17.79 -9.86 1.60
CA TYR A 30 17.54 -10.42 0.28
C TYR A 30 17.61 -9.34 -0.80
N GLY A 31 18.69 -9.37 -1.62
CA GLY A 31 18.90 -8.36 -2.66
C GLY A 31 17.79 -8.30 -3.72
N TRP A 32 17.10 -9.41 -3.97
CA TRP A 32 15.96 -9.47 -4.91
C TRP A 32 14.68 -8.81 -4.36
N LEU A 33 14.64 -8.49 -3.05
CA LEU A 33 13.55 -7.76 -2.40
C LEU A 33 13.85 -6.26 -2.24
N LYS A 34 14.88 -5.73 -2.91
CA LYS A 34 15.28 -4.32 -2.76
C LYS A 34 14.11 -3.34 -2.96
N ASP A 35 13.31 -3.54 -4.00
CA ASP A 35 12.17 -2.65 -4.28
C ASP A 35 11.05 -2.83 -3.23
N ALA A 36 10.88 -4.04 -2.69
CA ALA A 36 9.98 -4.26 -1.56
C ALA A 36 10.49 -3.58 -0.29
N ALA A 37 11.81 -3.50 -0.09
CA ALA A 37 12.41 -2.82 1.05
C ALA A 37 12.11 -1.32 1.07
N ASP A 38 12.10 -0.66 -0.10
CA ASP A 38 11.72 0.75 -0.21
C ASP A 38 10.23 0.96 0.15
N VAL A 39 9.33 0.08 -0.32
CA VAL A 39 7.92 0.12 0.09
C VAL A 39 7.79 -0.03 1.60
N VAL A 40 8.37 -1.08 2.18
CA VAL A 40 8.28 -1.33 3.62
C VAL A 40 8.84 -0.16 4.42
N ARG A 41 9.95 0.44 3.97
CA ARG A 41 10.58 1.55 4.66
C ARG A 41 9.78 2.85 4.60
N TYR A 42 9.12 3.14 3.47
CA TYR A 42 8.60 4.48 3.17
C TYR A 42 7.08 4.56 2.97
N HIS A 43 6.33 3.46 3.12
CA HIS A 43 4.87 3.48 2.87
C HIS A 43 4.05 4.37 3.83
N HIS A 44 4.61 4.79 4.98
CA HIS A 44 4.00 5.78 5.88
C HIS A 44 4.44 7.22 5.62
N GLU A 45 5.31 7.45 4.63
CA GLU A 45 5.63 8.79 4.18
C GLU A 45 4.43 9.43 3.48
N LYS A 46 4.28 10.74 3.64
CA LYS A 46 3.21 11.53 3.02
C LYS A 46 3.80 12.51 2.05
N PHE A 47 3.11 12.74 0.94
CA PHE A 47 3.61 13.59 -0.14
C PHE A 47 4.00 15.01 0.30
N ASP A 48 3.35 15.58 1.33
CA ASP A 48 3.69 16.90 1.89
C ASP A 48 4.86 16.91 2.89
N GLY A 49 5.35 15.75 3.31
CA GLY A 49 6.41 15.58 4.31
C GLY A 49 5.91 15.41 5.75
N SER A 50 4.60 15.32 6.00
CA SER A 50 4.03 15.08 7.35
C SER A 50 3.98 13.61 7.76
N GLY A 51 4.56 12.72 6.95
CA GLY A 51 4.65 11.28 7.19
C GLY A 51 5.78 10.90 8.13
N TYR A 52 6.06 9.60 8.19
CA TYR A 52 7.13 9.05 9.02
C TYR A 52 7.74 7.79 8.36
N GLU A 53 8.95 7.37 8.74
CA GLU A 53 9.84 7.93 9.78
C GLU A 53 10.99 8.80 9.25
N ALA A 54 11.26 8.76 7.95
CA ALA A 54 12.35 9.49 7.33
C ALA A 54 12.01 10.96 7.03
N GLY A 55 10.73 11.33 6.99
CA GLY A 55 10.27 12.71 6.75
C GLY A 55 10.51 13.15 5.32
N LEU A 56 10.40 12.21 4.38
CA LEU A 56 10.60 12.47 2.95
C LEU A 56 9.41 13.23 2.38
N LYS A 57 9.66 14.03 1.34
CA LYS A 57 8.65 14.88 0.73
C LYS A 57 8.62 14.73 -0.79
N GLY A 58 7.41 14.75 -1.34
CA GLY A 58 7.19 14.75 -2.78
C GLY A 58 7.86 13.57 -3.47
N HIS A 59 8.72 13.87 -4.45
CA HIS A 59 9.40 12.87 -5.25
C HIS A 59 10.67 12.28 -4.61
N ASP A 60 11.06 12.75 -3.42
CA ASP A 60 12.10 12.09 -2.63
C ASP A 60 11.60 10.74 -2.08
N ILE A 61 10.27 10.56 -2.01
CA ILE A 61 9.64 9.28 -1.69
C ILE A 61 9.73 8.36 -2.92
N PRO A 62 10.25 7.13 -2.80
CA PRO A 62 10.27 6.17 -3.88
C PRO A 62 8.89 5.95 -4.51
N ILE A 63 8.85 5.83 -5.84
CA ILE A 63 7.58 5.77 -6.59
C ILE A 63 6.72 4.57 -6.19
N ASN A 64 7.33 3.41 -5.97
CA ASN A 64 6.68 2.20 -5.48
C ASN A 64 6.02 2.41 -4.10
N ALA A 65 6.67 3.12 -3.18
CA ALA A 65 6.08 3.47 -1.89
C ALA A 65 4.90 4.44 -2.04
N ARG A 66 5.00 5.43 -2.93
CA ARG A 66 3.88 6.34 -3.24
C ARG A 66 2.69 5.61 -3.87
N ILE A 67 2.92 4.66 -4.77
CA ILE A 67 1.87 3.79 -5.34
C ILE A 67 1.24 2.94 -4.24
N PHE A 68 2.06 2.31 -3.41
CA PHE A 68 1.60 1.44 -2.33
C PHE A 68 0.73 2.20 -1.31
N ALA A 69 1.10 3.43 -0.93
CA ALA A 69 0.31 4.24 -0.01
C ALA A 69 -1.13 4.48 -0.51
N VAL A 70 -1.32 4.65 -1.82
CA VAL A 70 -2.68 4.76 -2.42
C VAL A 70 -3.44 3.45 -2.23
N ALA A 71 -2.83 2.31 -2.55
CA ALA A 71 -3.45 1.00 -2.43
C ALA A 71 -3.77 0.63 -0.96
N ASP A 72 -2.83 0.85 -0.04
CA ASP A 72 -2.97 0.53 1.38
C ASP A 72 -4.09 1.34 2.04
N VAL A 73 -4.16 2.65 1.75
CA VAL A 73 -5.24 3.49 2.30
C VAL A 73 -6.58 3.13 1.67
N PHE A 74 -6.63 2.84 0.37
CA PHE A 74 -7.87 2.41 -0.27
C PHE A 74 -8.40 1.14 0.39
N ASP A 75 -7.58 0.10 0.52
CA ASP A 75 -7.94 -1.14 1.21
C ASP A 75 -8.39 -0.87 2.65
N ALA A 76 -7.65 -0.04 3.40
CA ALA A 76 -8.01 0.31 4.76
C ALA A 76 -9.37 1.04 4.89
N LEU A 77 -9.80 1.74 3.83
CA LEU A 77 -11.10 2.42 3.78
C LEU A 77 -12.22 1.46 3.37
N THR A 78 -11.97 0.54 2.44
CA THR A 78 -12.98 -0.32 1.82
C THR A 78 -13.08 -1.73 2.42
N SER A 79 -12.16 -2.11 3.31
CA SER A 79 -12.15 -3.42 3.96
C SER A 79 -12.73 -3.37 5.36
N ARG A 80 -13.46 -4.42 5.74
CA ARG A 80 -14.04 -4.55 7.09
C ARG A 80 -12.93 -4.72 8.12
N ARG A 81 -12.97 -3.93 9.18
CA ARG A 81 -12.05 -4.03 10.32
C ARG A 81 -12.86 -4.23 11.61
N PRO A 82 -12.27 -4.78 12.70
CA PRO A 82 -13.02 -5.06 13.94
C PRO A 82 -13.74 -3.84 14.55
N TYR A 83 -13.34 -2.62 14.18
CA TYR A 83 -13.87 -1.36 14.74
C TYR A 83 -14.50 -0.45 13.69
N LYS A 84 -14.63 -0.91 12.44
CA LYS A 84 -15.05 -0.07 11.33
C LYS A 84 -15.66 -0.91 10.20
N GLU A 85 -16.91 -0.61 9.87
CA GLU A 85 -17.53 -1.10 8.65
C GLU A 85 -16.87 -0.46 7.42
N PRO A 86 -16.75 -1.21 6.31
CA PRO A 86 -16.14 -0.70 5.09
C PRO A 86 -16.92 0.50 4.56
N PHE A 87 -16.21 1.51 4.05
CA PHE A 87 -16.82 2.58 3.28
C PHE A 87 -17.18 2.09 1.88
N ASP A 88 -18.23 2.66 1.29
CA ASP A 88 -18.48 2.53 -0.14
C ASP A 88 -17.39 3.22 -0.97
N LEU A 89 -17.33 2.87 -2.25
CA LEU A 89 -16.35 3.40 -3.19
C LEU A 89 -16.37 4.93 -3.25
N GLU A 90 -17.56 5.54 -3.32
CA GLU A 90 -17.71 6.99 -3.45
C GLU A 90 -17.13 7.71 -2.22
N THR A 91 -17.43 7.22 -1.03
CA THR A 91 -16.91 7.77 0.23
C THR A 91 -15.41 7.58 0.34
N ALA A 92 -14.90 6.39 0.01
CA ALA A 92 -13.46 6.11 0.05
C ALA A 92 -12.69 7.04 -0.90
N MET A 93 -13.13 7.15 -2.16
CA MET A 93 -12.51 8.02 -3.15
C MET A 93 -12.60 9.49 -2.77
N ARG A 94 -13.73 9.96 -2.24
CA ARG A 94 -13.87 11.34 -1.76
C ARG A 94 -12.88 11.67 -0.63
N ILE A 95 -12.69 10.75 0.32
CA ILE A 95 -11.71 10.92 1.40
C ILE A 95 -10.29 11.00 0.84
N MET A 96 -9.94 10.09 -0.07
CA MET A 96 -8.59 10.04 -0.64
C MET A 96 -8.29 11.26 -1.51
N MET A 97 -9.22 11.66 -2.38
CA MET A 97 -9.09 12.87 -3.21
C MET A 97 -8.99 14.14 -2.37
N GLY A 98 -9.66 14.19 -1.20
CA GLY A 98 -9.49 15.28 -0.24
C GLY A 98 -8.07 15.42 0.34
N SER A 99 -7.23 14.39 0.18
CA SER A 99 -5.83 14.37 0.61
C SER A 99 -4.84 14.41 -0.57
N ARG A 100 -5.30 14.79 -1.76
CA ARG A 100 -4.48 14.98 -2.96
C ARG A 100 -3.44 16.08 -2.73
N GLY A 101 -2.16 15.76 -2.92
CA GLY A 101 -1.03 16.68 -2.72
C GLY A 101 -0.58 16.85 -1.26
N SER A 102 -1.32 16.30 -0.30
CA SER A 102 -0.90 16.22 1.11
C SER A 102 -0.44 14.80 1.46
N HIS A 103 -1.36 13.85 1.51
CA HIS A 103 -1.03 12.45 1.73
C HIS A 103 -0.51 11.82 0.45
N PHE A 104 -1.22 12.02 -0.66
CA PHE A 104 -0.96 11.31 -1.91
C PHE A 104 -0.29 12.19 -2.97
N ASP A 105 0.55 11.56 -3.77
CA ASP A 105 1.04 12.14 -5.01
C ASP A 105 -0.14 12.47 -5.94
N PRO A 106 -0.29 13.73 -6.38
CA PRO A 106 -1.35 14.14 -7.29
C PRO A 106 -1.46 13.28 -8.56
N MET A 107 -0.33 12.91 -9.18
CA MET A 107 -0.35 12.14 -10.42
C MET A 107 -0.87 10.72 -10.19
N LEU A 108 -0.50 10.11 -9.08
CA LEU A 108 -0.86 8.72 -8.78
C LEU A 108 -2.30 8.61 -8.31
N ILE A 109 -2.78 9.54 -7.47
CA ILE A 109 -4.18 9.50 -7.02
C ILE A 109 -5.15 9.81 -8.15
N ASP A 110 -4.79 10.70 -9.07
CA ASP A 110 -5.60 10.99 -10.25
C ASP A 110 -5.67 9.75 -11.18
N ALA A 111 -4.53 9.12 -11.45
CA ALA A 111 -4.50 7.88 -12.24
C ALA A 111 -5.27 6.73 -11.56
N PHE A 112 -5.22 6.64 -10.23
CA PHE A 112 -5.99 5.65 -9.48
C PHE A 112 -7.50 5.92 -9.58
N ALA A 113 -7.92 7.18 -9.54
CA ALA A 113 -9.33 7.55 -9.65
C ALA A 113 -9.96 7.09 -10.97
N ASP A 114 -9.18 7.07 -12.06
CA ASP A 114 -9.64 6.58 -13.37
C ASP A 114 -9.91 5.06 -13.39
N ILE A 115 -9.21 4.28 -12.57
CA ILE A 115 -9.31 2.81 -12.56
C ILE A 115 -10.06 2.25 -11.35
N ALA A 116 -10.22 3.02 -10.27
CA ALA A 116 -10.76 2.57 -8.99
C ALA A 116 -12.17 1.98 -9.11
N GLY A 117 -13.04 2.58 -9.94
CA GLY A 117 -14.40 2.09 -10.14
C GLY A 117 -14.47 0.69 -10.75
N SER A 118 -13.67 0.43 -11.80
CA SER A 118 -13.60 -0.89 -12.42
C SER A 118 -13.02 -1.91 -11.45
N LEU A 119 -11.90 -1.59 -10.82
CA LEU A 119 -11.22 -2.48 -9.88
C LEU A 119 -12.13 -2.83 -8.70
N TYR A 120 -12.80 -1.85 -8.11
CA TYR A 120 -13.72 -2.10 -7.01
C TYR A 120 -14.89 -2.98 -7.43
N GLY A 121 -15.50 -2.72 -8.59
CA GLY A 121 -16.60 -3.54 -9.09
C GLY A 121 -16.21 -5.00 -9.38
N GLU A 122 -14.96 -5.24 -9.79
CA GLU A 122 -14.46 -6.58 -10.07
C GLU A 122 -13.98 -7.33 -8.82
N ILE A 123 -13.37 -6.63 -7.86
CA ILE A 123 -12.73 -7.24 -6.69
C ILE A 123 -13.71 -7.33 -5.51
N SER A 124 -14.56 -6.31 -5.33
CA SER A 124 -15.46 -6.24 -4.18
C SER A 124 -16.53 -7.32 -4.26
N GLY A 125 -16.48 -8.28 -3.33
CA GLY A 125 -17.43 -9.39 -3.27
C GLY A 125 -17.15 -10.53 -4.23
N ALA A 126 -16.01 -10.51 -4.92
CA ALA A 126 -15.49 -11.69 -5.62
C ALA A 126 -15.20 -12.82 -4.62
N ASP A 127 -15.35 -14.06 -5.07
CA ASP A 127 -14.91 -15.22 -4.30
C ASP A 127 -13.38 -15.40 -4.36
N ASP A 128 -12.84 -16.13 -3.38
CA ASP A 128 -11.39 -16.35 -3.26
C ASP A 128 -10.79 -16.94 -4.53
N LYS A 129 -11.51 -17.86 -5.19
CA LYS A 129 -11.05 -18.48 -6.43
C LYS A 129 -10.87 -17.47 -7.55
N HIS A 130 -11.84 -16.57 -7.73
CA HIS A 130 -11.74 -15.51 -8.73
C HIS A 130 -10.54 -14.58 -8.45
N LEU A 131 -10.29 -14.25 -7.18
CA LEU A 131 -9.16 -13.42 -6.78
C LEU A 131 -7.82 -14.13 -7.02
N GLU A 132 -7.74 -15.43 -6.72
CA GLU A 132 -6.58 -16.29 -7.01
C GLU A 132 -6.30 -16.36 -8.52
N ASP A 133 -7.30 -16.70 -9.34
CA ASP A 133 -7.15 -16.79 -10.80
C ASP A 133 -6.65 -15.45 -11.41
N ARG A 134 -7.13 -14.32 -10.86
CA ARG A 134 -6.66 -13.00 -11.26
C ARG A 134 -5.23 -12.71 -10.84
N LEU A 135 -4.87 -13.05 -9.60
CA LEU A 135 -3.51 -12.88 -9.09
C LEU A 135 -2.53 -13.69 -9.94
N ASP A 136 -2.85 -14.94 -10.24
CA ASP A 136 -2.05 -15.80 -11.12
C ASP A 136 -1.88 -15.17 -12.51
N GLY A 137 -2.96 -14.66 -13.11
CA GLY A 137 -2.89 -13.96 -14.38
C GLY A 137 -2.03 -12.69 -14.37
N LEU A 138 -1.96 -11.98 -13.24
CA LEU A 138 -1.07 -10.83 -13.05
C LEU A 138 0.38 -11.27 -12.87
N ILE A 139 0.61 -12.32 -12.08
CA ILE A 139 1.94 -12.91 -11.88
C ILE A 139 2.48 -13.36 -13.24
N ASP A 140 1.68 -14.07 -14.02
CA ASP A 140 2.10 -14.54 -15.34
C ASP A 140 2.42 -13.41 -16.30
N ARG A 141 1.58 -12.37 -16.31
CA ARG A 141 1.78 -11.21 -17.19
C ARG A 141 3.08 -10.47 -16.88
N TYR A 142 3.40 -10.28 -15.60
CA TYR A 142 4.46 -9.37 -15.18
C TYR A 142 5.75 -10.07 -14.73
N PHE A 143 5.70 -11.36 -14.39
CA PHE A 143 6.83 -12.08 -13.79
C PHE A 143 7.20 -13.39 -14.50
N SER A 144 6.32 -13.98 -15.31
CA SER A 144 6.65 -15.25 -16.01
C SER A 144 7.62 -15.09 -17.19
N THR A 145 8.01 -13.87 -17.56
CA THR A 145 9.03 -13.62 -18.60
C THR A 145 10.46 -13.49 -18.04
N ASP A 146 10.63 -13.23 -16.74
CA ASP A 146 11.94 -12.92 -16.13
C ASP A 146 12.58 -14.07 -15.32
N LEU A 147 11.84 -15.15 -15.06
CA LEU A 147 12.36 -16.32 -14.31
C LEU A 147 13.28 -17.24 -15.12
N GLN A 148 13.37 -17.08 -16.45
CA GLN A 148 14.32 -17.83 -17.28
C GLN A 148 15.70 -17.17 -17.42
N ALA A 149 15.89 -15.95 -16.92
CA ALA A 149 17.13 -15.19 -17.11
C ALA A 149 18.12 -15.23 -15.92
N SER A 150 17.82 -15.93 -14.82
CA SER A 150 18.59 -15.85 -13.57
C SER A 150 19.03 -17.19 -12.96
N VAL A 151 19.15 -18.25 -13.76
CA VAL A 151 19.95 -19.43 -13.38
C VAL A 151 21.30 -19.37 -14.11
N PRO A 152 22.40 -18.97 -13.45
CA PRO A 152 23.73 -19.24 -13.97
C PRO A 152 23.99 -20.75 -13.84
N GLY A 153 24.43 -21.38 -14.94
CA GLY A 153 24.93 -22.75 -14.95
C GLY A 153 26.27 -22.92 -14.26
#